data_AF-A0A938VWP0-F1
#
_entry.id   AF-A0A938VWP0-F1
#
_cell.length_a   1.000
_cell.length_b   1.000
_cell.length_c   1.000
_cell.angle_alpha   90.00
_cell.angle_beta   90.00
_cell.angle_gamma   90.00
#
_symmetry.space_group_name_H-M   'P 1'
#
loop_
_entity.id
_entity.type
_entity.pdbx_description
1 polymer ?
#
loop_
_entity_poly.entity_id
_entity_poly.type
_entity_poly.pdbx_seq_one_letter_code
_entity_poly.pdbx_strand_id
1 'polypeptide(L)'
;MARPRSNTSTTICTARRGIGCQPWGSLRTKTKQSRTAQMTAPTLPADRLRLASVEITRRCHNACPYCDQPKSETDMPAAQFAILLDELVREGFAAVALGGGEPTLHPALPTLLKAARERSLRTGLTTNARDPGLVIALAGAGLLDSFGVSAGKGTWTALAGHRAAVVNLLLLAGRLPETTGLALEALKHGSRRLLLLGYKGDRPEFAPTTAELASAFTMLTALGRRAGATVAADDYTRRRLGLSNVCGEGFLRVTLEGTRDRCCFPMCEYRMIPALVLAAGLSRRMGQFKLLLPWADRTVIGQVVATLEAAGVEPIVVVAGHRAAEVETALAGSSARIVLNQDYASGEMLSSIQAGLRAVEHSGAAAALLCLGDQPQMAVETVKTVLAAGGQTRWAQVVIPSFQMRGGHPILLPRSLWAEILSARGTLRDVLARHRDQICYIPVDTPGVLADLDTPEDYAAARLRTGSVGDRPERDVSRTGSVGDRPERDVSRTGSIGDRPERDVSRTGSVGDRPERDVSRTGSVGAGSCSLTGA
;
A
#
# COMPACT_ATOMS: atom_id res chain seq x y z
N MET A 1 6.05 -3.22 -72.85
CA MET A 1 7.43 -3.69 -73.12
C MET A 1 7.65 -5.03 -72.44
N ALA A 2 8.08 -6.02 -73.23
CA ALA A 2 8.85 -7.22 -72.90
C ALA A 2 8.45 -8.16 -71.72
N ARG A 3 7.84 -9.29 -72.12
CA ARG A 3 8.12 -10.71 -71.76
C ARG A 3 9.61 -11.04 -71.44
N PRO A 4 10.01 -12.30 -71.07
CA PRO A 4 9.33 -13.42 -70.37
C PRO A 4 10.26 -14.33 -69.47
N ARG A 5 9.69 -15.41 -68.87
CA ARG A 5 10.24 -16.81 -68.69
C ARG A 5 11.53 -16.99 -67.83
N SER A 6 11.85 -18.10 -67.17
CA SER A 6 11.28 -19.44 -66.96
C SER A 6 12.18 -20.22 -65.97
N ASN A 7 11.57 -21.14 -65.22
CA ASN A 7 12.06 -22.45 -64.73
C ASN A 7 13.52 -22.87 -64.99
N THR A 8 14.14 -23.44 -63.94
CA THR A 8 14.76 -24.80 -63.86
C THR A 8 15.14 -25.05 -62.38
N SER A 9 14.45 -25.88 -61.60
CA SER A 9 14.48 -27.36 -61.48
C SER A 9 15.88 -27.96 -61.27
N THR A 10 16.16 -28.48 -60.06
CA THR A 10 16.72 -29.83 -59.85
C THR A 10 16.29 -30.38 -58.49
N THR A 11 15.53 -31.47 -58.55
CA THR A 11 15.12 -32.37 -57.46
C THR A 11 16.26 -33.32 -57.08
N ILE A 12 16.50 -33.58 -55.78
CA ILE A 12 16.75 -34.95 -55.28
C ILE A 12 16.03 -35.12 -53.93
N CYS A 13 15.27 -36.21 -53.88
CA CYS A 13 14.43 -36.71 -52.81
C CYS A 13 15.20 -37.73 -51.96
N THR A 14 14.96 -37.81 -50.65
CA THR A 14 14.89 -39.03 -49.80
C THR A 14 14.60 -38.58 -48.36
N ALA A 15 13.34 -38.63 -47.89
CA ALA A 15 12.73 -39.72 -47.10
C ALA A 15 13.35 -39.85 -45.68
N ARG A 16 12.64 -39.73 -44.55
CA ARG A 16 11.32 -40.26 -44.18
C ARG A 16 10.68 -39.55 -42.95
N ARG A 17 9.36 -39.30 -43.08
CA ARG A 17 8.23 -39.47 -42.11
C ARG A 17 8.28 -38.70 -40.77
N GLY A 18 7.29 -37.92 -40.37
CA GLY A 18 5.96 -37.69 -40.95
C GLY A 18 5.10 -36.77 -40.07
N ILE A 19 3.97 -36.34 -40.66
CA ILE A 19 2.87 -35.53 -40.12
C ILE A 19 3.26 -34.03 -39.99
N GLY A 20 2.83 -33.09 -40.82
CA GLY A 20 1.68 -33.03 -41.74
C GLY A 20 1.07 -31.63 -41.63
N CYS A 21 1.77 -30.61 -42.15
CA CYS A 21 1.21 -29.26 -42.33
C CYS A 21 0.28 -29.24 -43.55
N GLN A 22 -0.93 -28.74 -43.38
CA GLN A 22 -1.83 -28.32 -44.46
C GLN A 22 -2.41 -26.93 -44.14
N PRO A 23 -2.76 -26.14 -45.18
CA PRO A 23 -2.61 -24.69 -45.20
C PRO A 23 -3.93 -23.92 -44.97
N TRP A 24 -3.76 -22.62 -44.76
CA TRP A 24 -4.82 -21.61 -44.70
C TRP A 24 -5.77 -21.65 -45.92
N GLY A 25 -7.07 -21.78 -45.62
CA GLY A 25 -8.19 -21.53 -46.51
C GLY A 25 -9.16 -20.55 -45.86
N SER A 26 -9.60 -19.55 -46.63
CA SER A 26 -10.35 -18.38 -46.20
C SER A 26 -11.86 -18.61 -46.02
N LEU A 27 -12.50 -17.61 -45.37
CA LEU A 27 -13.93 -17.24 -45.40
C LEU A 27 -14.90 -18.01 -44.49
N ARG A 28 -15.33 -17.36 -43.40
CA ARG A 28 -16.66 -16.69 -43.27
C ARG A 28 -16.90 -16.24 -41.83
N THR A 29 -17.27 -14.97 -41.69
CA THR A 29 -17.86 -14.38 -40.49
C THR A 29 -19.16 -15.12 -40.13
N LYS A 30 -19.15 -15.81 -38.99
CA LYS A 30 -20.37 -16.20 -38.28
C LYS A 30 -20.20 -15.87 -36.80
N THR A 31 -20.85 -14.78 -36.41
CA THR A 31 -21.20 -14.44 -35.04
C THR A 31 -21.84 -15.64 -34.36
N LYS A 32 -21.17 -16.20 -33.34
CA LYS A 32 -21.75 -17.16 -32.41
C LYS A 32 -21.56 -16.63 -31.00
N GLN A 33 -22.67 -16.26 -30.39
CA GLN A 33 -22.82 -15.92 -28.98
C GLN A 33 -22.05 -16.92 -28.12
N SER A 34 -21.04 -16.45 -27.39
CA SER A 34 -20.39 -17.26 -26.37
C SER A 34 -21.30 -17.31 -25.15
N ARG A 35 -21.76 -18.53 -24.84
CA ARG A 35 -22.24 -18.88 -23.50
C ARG A 35 -21.16 -18.47 -22.51
N THR A 36 -21.46 -17.51 -21.64
CA THR A 36 -20.69 -17.21 -20.44
C THR A 36 -20.65 -18.46 -19.58
N ALA A 37 -19.56 -19.24 -19.71
CA ALA A 37 -19.20 -20.21 -18.68
C ALA A 37 -18.98 -19.40 -17.40
N GLN A 38 -19.82 -19.63 -16.39
CA GLN A 38 -19.55 -19.19 -15.03
C GLN A 38 -18.20 -19.78 -14.65
N MET A 39 -17.16 -18.95 -14.69
CA MET A 39 -15.86 -19.28 -14.14
C MET A 39 -16.03 -19.29 -12.62
N THR A 40 -16.33 -20.46 -12.07
CA THR A 40 -16.01 -20.76 -10.67
C THR A 40 -14.55 -20.40 -10.45
N ALA A 41 -14.29 -19.54 -9.45
CA ALA A 41 -12.93 -19.21 -9.04
C ALA A 41 -12.12 -20.51 -8.91
N PRO A 42 -10.91 -20.59 -9.49
CA PRO A 42 -10.13 -21.81 -9.41
C PRO A 42 -9.87 -22.14 -7.95
N THR A 43 -10.36 -23.28 -7.50
CA THR A 43 -10.01 -23.87 -6.22
C THR A 43 -8.49 -24.10 -6.21
N LEU A 44 -7.80 -23.49 -5.26
CA LEU A 44 -6.34 -23.57 -5.15
C LEU A 44 -5.88 -25.03 -5.02
N PRO A 45 -4.78 -25.45 -5.68
CA PRO A 45 -4.20 -26.76 -5.44
C PRO A 45 -3.70 -26.87 -3.99
N ALA A 46 -3.93 -28.02 -3.37
CA ALA A 46 -3.70 -28.30 -1.95
C ALA A 46 -2.21 -28.33 -1.51
N ASP A 47 -1.27 -27.98 -2.39
CA ASP A 47 0.16 -28.31 -2.27
C ASP A 47 1.11 -27.10 -2.13
N ARG A 48 0.60 -25.88 -2.00
CA ARG A 48 1.47 -24.70 -1.83
C ARG A 48 2.11 -24.71 -0.43
N LEU A 49 3.43 -24.94 -0.37
CA LEU A 49 4.24 -24.91 0.85
C LEU A 49 4.04 -23.58 1.59
N ARG A 50 3.57 -23.65 2.84
CA ARG A 50 3.42 -22.49 3.72
C ARG A 50 4.73 -22.20 4.45
N LEU A 51 5.32 -21.03 4.20
CA LEU A 51 6.60 -20.58 4.73
C LEU A 51 6.42 -19.43 5.70
N ALA A 52 7.06 -19.50 6.87
CA ALA A 52 7.21 -18.38 7.77
C ALA A 52 8.61 -17.77 7.67
N SER A 53 8.72 -16.47 7.40
CA SER A 53 9.98 -15.72 7.55
C SER A 53 10.01 -15.09 8.93
N VAL A 54 10.96 -15.51 9.77
CA VAL A 54 11.02 -15.10 11.18
C VAL A 54 12.26 -14.26 11.42
N GLU A 55 12.06 -13.06 11.93
CA GLU A 55 13.14 -12.21 12.43
C GLU A 55 13.66 -12.77 13.75
N ILE A 56 14.89 -13.27 13.76
CA ILE A 56 15.50 -13.81 14.98
C ILE A 56 16.54 -12.86 15.59
N THR A 57 16.97 -11.85 14.84
CA THR A 57 18.00 -10.90 15.28
C THR A 57 17.87 -9.58 14.54
N ARG A 58 18.32 -8.49 15.15
CA ARG A 58 18.55 -7.19 14.51
C ARG A 58 20.03 -6.84 14.37
N ARG A 59 20.93 -7.70 14.88
CA ARG A 59 22.37 -7.54 14.70
C ARG A 59 22.70 -7.69 13.23
N CYS A 60 23.52 -6.80 12.68
CA CYS A 60 23.97 -6.95 11.30
C CYS A 60 25.30 -6.24 11.09
N HIS A 61 26.17 -6.86 10.30
CA HIS A 61 27.46 -6.27 9.90
C HIS A 61 27.32 -5.09 8.93
N ASN A 62 26.15 -4.90 8.32
CA ASN A 62 25.96 -3.96 7.22
C ASN A 62 24.89 -2.92 7.58
N ALA A 63 25.17 -1.65 7.25
CA ALA A 63 24.22 -0.54 7.28
C ALA A 63 23.83 -0.15 5.85
N CYS A 64 23.17 -1.07 5.13
CA CYS A 64 22.83 -0.83 3.72
C CYS A 64 21.87 0.37 3.60
N PRO A 65 22.09 1.30 2.65
CA PRO A 65 21.23 2.49 2.48
C PRO A 65 19.81 2.15 2.01
N TYR A 66 19.58 0.93 1.55
CA TYR A 66 18.28 0.39 1.16
C TYR A 66 17.74 -0.63 2.20
N CYS A 67 18.37 -0.82 3.37
CA CYS A 67 17.84 -1.78 4.34
C CYS A 67 16.58 -1.22 5.02
N ASP A 68 15.49 -1.97 5.03
CA ASP A 68 14.24 -1.66 5.76
C ASP A 68 14.22 -2.24 7.19
N GLN A 69 15.18 -3.11 7.50
CA GLN A 69 15.25 -3.83 8.76
C GLN A 69 15.90 -2.95 9.84
N PRO A 70 15.23 -2.67 10.97
CA PRO A 70 15.82 -1.92 12.07
C PRO A 70 17.08 -2.64 12.59
N LYS A 71 18.12 -1.89 12.93
CA LYS A 71 19.40 -2.44 13.42
C LYS A 71 19.57 -2.15 14.91
N SER A 72 19.83 -3.19 15.68
CA SER A 72 20.07 -3.11 17.13
C SER A 72 20.75 -4.39 17.60
N GLU A 73 21.11 -4.45 18.89
CA GLU A 73 21.69 -5.63 19.52
C GLU A 73 20.66 -6.66 20.01
N THR A 74 19.42 -6.55 19.54
CA THR A 74 18.28 -7.36 20.00
C THR A 74 18.20 -8.69 19.25
N ASP A 75 17.97 -9.77 20.00
CA ASP A 75 17.86 -11.14 19.55
C ASP A 75 16.58 -11.79 20.10
N MET A 76 15.99 -12.74 19.36
CA MET A 76 14.82 -13.50 19.82
C MET A 76 15.25 -14.57 20.83
N PRO A 77 14.70 -14.59 22.06
CA PRO A 77 14.95 -15.68 22.99
C PRO A 77 14.54 -17.04 22.41
N ALA A 78 15.36 -18.07 22.62
CA ALA A 78 15.08 -19.41 22.10
C ALA A 78 13.75 -19.99 22.60
N ALA A 79 13.33 -19.66 23.82
CA ALA A 79 12.03 -20.06 24.36
C ALA A 79 10.87 -19.43 23.59
N GLN A 80 10.96 -18.14 23.26
CA GLN A 80 9.96 -17.45 22.45
C GLN A 80 9.88 -18.07 21.04
N PHE A 81 11.05 -18.36 20.44
CA PHE A 81 11.09 -19.01 19.13
C PHE A 81 10.45 -20.41 19.15
N ALA A 82 10.68 -21.21 20.21
CA ALA A 82 10.07 -22.52 20.35
C ALA A 82 8.53 -22.46 20.40
N ILE A 83 7.97 -21.52 21.17
CA ILE A 83 6.52 -21.27 21.23
C ILE A 83 5.98 -20.91 19.84
N LEU A 84 6.66 -20.00 19.14
CA LEU A 84 6.29 -19.60 17.79
C LEU A 84 6.29 -20.80 16.83
N LEU A 85 7.28 -21.68 16.89
CA LEU A 85 7.32 -22.87 16.03
C LEU A 85 6.12 -23.79 16.28
N ASP A 86 5.71 -23.98 17.53
CA ASP A 86 4.53 -24.79 17.87
C ASP A 86 3.24 -24.20 17.31
N GLU A 87 3.11 -22.87 17.33
CA GLU A 87 1.99 -22.16 16.69
C GLU A 87 2.00 -22.31 15.18
N LEU A 88 3.16 -22.14 14.54
CA LEU A 88 3.33 -22.27 13.09
C LEU A 88 2.96 -23.68 12.61
N VAL A 89 3.40 -24.73 13.32
CA VAL A 89 3.04 -26.11 12.99
C VAL A 89 1.52 -26.32 13.10
N ARG A 90 0.90 -25.84 14.20
CA ARG A 90 -0.55 -25.93 14.41
C ARG A 90 -1.34 -25.24 13.30
N GLU A 91 -0.81 -24.13 12.80
CA GLU A 91 -1.38 -23.38 11.68
C GLU A 91 -1.09 -24.00 10.31
N GLY A 92 -0.34 -25.09 10.23
CA GLY A 92 -0.04 -25.81 8.99
C GLY A 92 1.10 -25.19 8.17
N PHE A 93 2.01 -24.44 8.79
CA PHE A 93 3.27 -24.06 8.16
C PHE A 93 4.21 -25.25 8.05
N ALA A 94 4.91 -25.35 6.92
CA ALA A 94 5.78 -26.48 6.60
C ALA A 94 7.26 -26.06 6.49
N ALA A 95 7.55 -24.75 6.57
CA ALA A 95 8.90 -24.22 6.50
C ALA A 95 9.06 -22.93 7.31
N VAL A 96 10.28 -22.68 7.78
CA VAL A 96 10.71 -21.45 8.44
C VAL A 96 12.03 -20.96 7.83
N ALA A 97 12.09 -19.67 7.52
CA ALA A 97 13.27 -18.96 7.06
C ALA A 97 13.69 -17.90 8.09
N LEU A 98 14.90 -18.05 8.66
CA LEU A 98 15.43 -17.15 9.68
C LEU A 98 16.09 -15.92 9.04
N GLY A 99 15.76 -14.74 9.56
CA GLY A 99 16.19 -13.46 9.01
C GLY A 99 16.12 -12.31 10.00
N GLY A 100 15.79 -11.12 9.49
CA GLY A 100 15.87 -9.82 10.18
C GLY A 100 17.19 -9.13 9.88
N GLY A 101 18.16 -9.26 10.79
CA GLY A 101 19.54 -8.83 10.63
C GLY A 101 20.39 -9.86 9.86
N GLU A 102 21.54 -10.19 10.43
CA GLU A 102 22.40 -11.30 9.99
C GLU A 102 22.23 -12.48 10.95
N PRO A 103 21.49 -13.54 10.56
CA PRO A 103 21.23 -14.71 11.42
C PRO A 103 22.49 -15.34 12.02
N THR A 104 23.63 -15.33 11.31
CA THR A 104 24.89 -15.93 11.80
C THR A 104 25.46 -15.22 13.03
N LEU A 105 25.00 -14.01 13.34
CA LEU A 105 25.35 -13.29 14.58
C LEU A 105 24.53 -13.73 15.80
N HIS A 106 23.45 -14.49 15.60
CA HIS A 106 22.61 -14.93 16.70
C HIS A 106 23.31 -16.06 17.49
N PRO A 107 23.58 -15.89 18.80
CA PRO A 107 24.41 -16.83 19.57
C PRO A 107 23.83 -18.25 19.65
N ALA A 108 22.49 -18.37 19.59
CA ALA A 108 21.80 -19.65 19.62
C ALA A 108 21.34 -20.16 18.24
N LEU A 109 21.84 -19.63 17.12
CA LEU A 109 21.36 -20.01 15.77
C LEU A 109 21.30 -21.54 15.55
N PRO A 110 22.33 -22.35 15.87
CA PRO A 110 22.25 -23.80 15.69
C PRO A 110 21.10 -24.44 16.50
N THR A 111 20.88 -23.95 17.72
CA THR A 111 19.79 -24.40 18.61
C THR A 111 18.42 -24.08 18.03
N LEU A 112 18.25 -22.87 17.47
CA LEU A 112 16.99 -22.46 16.83
C LEU A 112 16.68 -23.35 15.62
N LEU A 113 17.67 -23.58 14.75
CA LEU A 113 17.50 -24.44 13.58
C LEU A 113 17.16 -25.88 13.98
N LYS A 114 17.82 -26.42 15.01
CA LYS A 114 17.52 -27.74 15.56
C LYS A 114 16.07 -27.84 16.07
N ALA A 115 15.61 -26.85 16.83
CA ALA A 115 14.24 -26.81 17.35
C ALA A 115 13.17 -26.78 16.23
N ALA A 116 13.46 -26.13 15.11
CA ALA A 116 12.59 -26.14 13.94
C ALA A 116 12.57 -27.50 13.24
N ARG A 117 13.74 -28.13 13.08
CA ARG A 117 13.86 -29.48 12.47
C ARG A 117 13.17 -30.56 13.29
N GLU A 118 13.25 -30.50 14.62
CA GLU A 118 12.54 -31.41 15.53
C GLU A 118 11.01 -31.34 15.37
N ARG A 119 10.50 -30.20 14.89
CA ARG A 119 9.09 -29.96 14.56
C ARG A 119 8.75 -30.28 13.11
N SER A 120 9.64 -30.96 12.39
CA SER A 120 9.49 -31.32 10.97
C SER A 120 9.32 -30.12 10.02
N LEU A 121 9.75 -28.92 10.45
CA LEU A 121 9.78 -27.75 9.59
C LEU A 121 11.03 -27.76 8.72
N ARG A 122 10.86 -27.48 7.42
CA ARG A 122 12.01 -27.16 6.57
C ARG A 122 12.64 -25.86 7.04
N THR A 123 13.96 -25.78 7.05
CA THR A 123 14.69 -24.63 7.58
C THR A 123 15.46 -23.93 6.47
N GLY A 124 15.49 -22.60 6.56
CA GLY A 124 16.44 -21.80 5.82
C GLY A 124 16.84 -20.53 6.55
N LEU A 125 17.78 -19.81 5.98
CA LEU A 125 18.17 -18.49 6.46
C LEU A 125 18.54 -17.57 5.30
N THR A 126 18.53 -16.26 5.51
CA THR A 126 19.13 -15.29 4.57
C THR A 126 20.37 -14.68 5.19
N THR A 127 21.52 -14.76 4.51
CA THR A 127 22.81 -14.29 5.00
C THR A 127 23.48 -13.30 4.05
N ASN A 128 24.30 -12.42 4.62
CA ASN A 128 25.25 -11.55 3.94
C ASN A 128 26.60 -12.22 3.66
N ALA A 129 26.76 -13.49 4.04
CA ALA A 129 27.93 -14.34 3.77
C ALA A 129 29.27 -13.82 4.31
N ARG A 130 29.30 -13.17 5.47
CA ARG A 130 30.58 -12.86 6.16
C ARG A 130 31.18 -14.05 6.92
N ASP A 131 30.36 -15.05 7.23
CA ASP A 131 30.80 -16.33 7.80
C ASP A 131 30.29 -17.51 6.96
N PRO A 132 30.89 -17.74 5.78
CA PRO A 132 30.50 -18.85 4.91
C PRO A 132 30.79 -20.22 5.54
N GLY A 133 31.81 -20.31 6.42
CA GLY A 133 32.19 -21.55 7.09
C GLY A 133 31.07 -22.07 7.98
N LEU A 134 30.49 -21.20 8.81
CA LEU A 134 29.35 -21.57 9.65
C LEU A 134 28.14 -21.99 8.81
N VAL A 135 27.81 -21.28 7.74
CA VAL A 135 26.66 -21.61 6.88
C VAL A 135 26.82 -22.98 6.22
N ILE A 136 28.02 -23.28 5.72
CA ILE A 136 28.35 -24.59 5.13
C ILE A 136 28.27 -25.68 6.21
N ALA A 137 28.80 -25.43 7.42
CA ALA A 137 28.74 -26.39 8.52
C ALA A 137 27.29 -26.70 8.93
N LEU A 138 26.43 -25.69 9.06
CA LEU A 138 25.00 -25.86 9.36
C LEU A 138 24.28 -26.67 8.28
N ALA A 139 24.55 -26.39 7.00
CA ALA A 139 23.97 -27.14 5.89
C ALA A 139 24.50 -28.60 5.85
N GLY A 140 25.79 -28.81 6.11
CA GLY A 140 26.42 -30.13 6.20
C GLY A 140 25.86 -30.97 7.35
N ALA A 141 25.49 -30.33 8.47
CA ALA A 141 24.81 -30.95 9.60
C ALA A 141 23.31 -31.24 9.35
N GLY A 142 22.77 -30.91 8.18
CA GLY A 142 21.36 -31.10 7.86
C GLY A 142 20.40 -30.14 8.58
N LEU A 143 20.93 -29.04 9.13
CA LEU A 143 20.15 -28.02 9.82
C LEU A 143 19.58 -26.94 8.88
N LEU A 144 19.97 -26.95 7.60
CA LEU A 144 19.46 -26.04 6.56
C LEU A 144 19.08 -26.82 5.31
N ASP A 145 17.82 -26.72 4.88
CA ASP A 145 17.36 -27.21 3.58
C ASP A 145 17.72 -26.23 2.45
N SER A 146 17.78 -24.94 2.77
CA SER A 146 18.21 -23.90 1.85
C SER A 146 18.76 -22.67 2.57
N PHE A 147 19.56 -21.85 1.90
CA PHE A 147 19.91 -20.53 2.41
C PHE A 147 20.02 -19.51 1.27
N GLY A 148 19.45 -18.33 1.50
CA GLY A 148 19.53 -17.18 0.62
C GLY A 148 20.85 -16.44 0.85
N VAL A 149 21.60 -16.20 -0.21
CA VAL A 149 22.86 -15.45 -0.16
C VAL A 149 22.67 -14.14 -0.91
N SER A 150 22.80 -13.01 -0.23
CA SER A 150 22.69 -11.70 -0.88
C SER A 150 23.93 -11.43 -1.73
N ALA A 151 23.77 -11.35 -3.05
CA ALA A 151 24.88 -11.02 -3.93
C ALA A 151 25.46 -9.63 -3.64
N GLY A 152 26.76 -9.46 -3.86
CA GLY A 152 27.47 -8.20 -3.61
C GLY A 152 27.75 -7.88 -2.14
N LYS A 153 27.54 -8.85 -1.23
CA LYS A 153 27.83 -8.69 0.21
C LYS A 153 28.80 -9.77 0.70
N GLY A 154 29.70 -9.41 1.61
CA GLY A 154 30.62 -10.37 2.23
C GLY A 154 31.41 -11.21 1.22
N THR A 155 31.68 -12.47 1.57
CA THR A 155 32.33 -13.45 0.69
C THR A 155 31.30 -14.36 0.01
N TRP A 156 30.21 -13.77 -0.50
CA TRP A 156 29.06 -14.50 -1.05
C TRP A 156 29.39 -15.50 -2.16
N THR A 157 30.42 -15.26 -2.98
CA THR A 157 30.85 -16.17 -4.06
C THR A 157 31.31 -17.53 -3.51
N ALA A 158 31.82 -17.59 -2.27
CA ALA A 158 32.18 -18.84 -1.61
C ALA A 158 30.97 -19.75 -1.36
N LEU A 159 29.76 -19.20 -1.30
CA LEU A 159 28.52 -19.93 -1.10
C LEU A 159 27.72 -20.17 -2.38
N ALA A 160 27.99 -19.41 -3.45
CA ALA A 160 27.16 -19.36 -4.65
C ALA A 160 26.96 -20.73 -5.33
N GLY A 161 28.00 -21.58 -5.36
CA GLY A 161 27.96 -22.91 -5.95
C GLY A 161 27.40 -24.01 -5.04
N HIS A 162 27.09 -23.71 -3.78
CA HIS A 162 26.59 -24.71 -2.85
C HIS A 162 25.16 -25.14 -3.22
N ARG A 163 24.85 -26.45 -3.18
CA ARG A 163 23.55 -27.00 -3.63
C ARG A 163 22.32 -26.42 -2.91
N ALA A 164 22.49 -26.03 -1.65
CA ALA A 164 21.44 -25.44 -0.82
C ALA A 164 21.35 -23.91 -0.99
N ALA A 165 22.30 -23.29 -1.69
CA ALA A 165 22.31 -21.85 -1.90
C ALA A 165 21.26 -21.42 -2.92
N VAL A 166 20.63 -20.28 -2.62
CA VAL A 166 19.86 -19.48 -3.56
C VAL A 166 20.50 -18.10 -3.58
N VAL A 167 20.97 -17.65 -4.73
CA VAL A 167 21.60 -16.32 -4.83
C VAL A 167 20.50 -15.28 -5.02
N ASN A 168 20.38 -14.40 -4.05
CA ASN A 168 19.42 -13.32 -4.01
C ASN A 168 19.98 -12.09 -4.72
N LEU A 169 19.28 -11.65 -5.76
CA LEU A 169 19.60 -10.46 -6.56
C LEU A 169 18.57 -9.38 -6.26
N LEU A 170 18.99 -8.36 -5.50
CA LEU A 170 18.13 -7.22 -5.16
C LEU A 170 18.06 -6.24 -6.35
N LEU A 171 16.85 -5.95 -6.81
CA LEU A 171 16.56 -5.02 -7.89
C LEU A 171 16.27 -3.64 -7.30
N LEU A 172 17.16 -2.69 -7.58
CA LEU A 172 17.05 -1.29 -7.19
C LEU A 172 16.91 -0.41 -8.44
N ALA A 173 16.22 0.74 -8.31
CA ALA A 173 16.06 1.72 -9.37
C ALA A 173 17.42 2.12 -9.98
N GLY A 174 17.52 2.13 -11.32
CA GLY A 174 18.73 2.49 -12.06
C GLY A 174 19.92 1.54 -11.91
N ARG A 175 19.76 0.38 -11.26
CA ARG A 175 20.87 -0.55 -10.90
C ARG A 175 20.87 -1.87 -11.69
N LEU A 176 20.20 -1.90 -12.83
CA LEU A 176 20.12 -3.11 -13.66
C LEU A 176 21.50 -3.63 -14.14
N PRO A 177 22.44 -2.79 -14.61
CA PRO A 177 23.76 -3.27 -15.02
C PRO A 177 24.52 -3.95 -13.88
N GLU A 178 24.48 -3.37 -12.68
CA GLU A 178 25.11 -3.92 -11.47
C GLU A 178 24.51 -5.29 -11.12
N THR A 179 23.18 -5.39 -11.09
CA THR A 179 22.46 -6.65 -10.83
C THR A 179 22.83 -7.73 -11.85
N THR A 180 22.96 -7.35 -13.12
CA THR A 180 23.32 -8.28 -14.21
C THR A 180 24.75 -8.79 -14.07
N GLY A 181 25.68 -7.91 -13.67
CA GLY A 181 27.05 -8.29 -13.33
C GLY A 181 27.10 -9.33 -12.21
N LEU A 182 26.36 -9.08 -11.12
CA LEU A 182 26.25 -10.01 -9.99
C LEU A 182 25.64 -11.36 -10.39
N ALA A 183 24.63 -11.36 -11.27
CA ALA A 183 24.03 -12.58 -11.78
C ALA A 183 25.03 -13.41 -12.62
N LEU A 184 25.79 -12.76 -13.49
CA LEU A 184 26.83 -13.41 -14.29
C LEU A 184 27.93 -14.01 -13.40
N GLU A 185 28.36 -13.27 -12.39
CA GLU A 185 29.34 -13.73 -11.41
C GLU A 185 28.81 -14.96 -10.64
N ALA A 186 27.56 -14.91 -10.17
CA ALA A 186 26.93 -16.03 -9.48
C ALA A 186 26.92 -17.32 -10.33
N LEU A 187 26.58 -17.19 -11.62
CA LEU A 187 26.57 -18.30 -12.56
C LEU A 187 27.97 -18.86 -12.83
N LYS A 188 28.99 -17.98 -12.94
CA LYS A 188 30.41 -18.40 -13.07
C LYS A 188 30.88 -19.18 -11.86
N HIS A 189 30.42 -18.82 -10.67
CA HIS A 189 30.70 -19.53 -9.42
C HIS A 189 29.79 -20.76 -9.18
N GLY A 190 29.08 -21.22 -10.22
CA GLY A 190 28.35 -22.48 -10.20
C GLY A 190 26.94 -22.40 -9.65
N SER A 191 26.42 -21.20 -9.35
CA SER A 191 25.04 -21.06 -8.92
C SER A 191 24.06 -21.50 -10.01
N ARG A 192 23.03 -22.24 -9.60
CA ARG A 192 21.94 -22.69 -10.47
C ARG A 192 20.56 -22.24 -10.00
N ARG A 193 20.50 -21.45 -8.93
CA ARG A 193 19.26 -20.95 -8.32
C ARG A 193 19.42 -19.47 -8.03
N LEU A 194 18.78 -18.64 -8.84
CA LEU A 194 18.75 -17.19 -8.68
C LEU A 194 17.35 -16.77 -8.26
N LEU A 195 17.28 -15.85 -7.29
CA LEU A 195 16.03 -15.26 -6.83
C LEU A 195 16.10 -13.74 -7.01
N LEU A 196 15.20 -13.21 -7.82
CA LEU A 196 15.04 -11.78 -8.03
C LEU A 196 14.14 -11.20 -6.93
N LEU A 197 14.66 -10.21 -6.22
CA LEU A 197 13.97 -9.52 -5.14
C LEU A 197 13.76 -8.06 -5.55
N GLY A 198 12.53 -7.65 -5.82
CA GLY A 198 12.22 -6.24 -6.01
C GLY A 198 12.40 -5.48 -4.69
N TYR A 199 12.93 -4.26 -4.73
CA TYR A 199 12.96 -3.40 -3.56
C TYR A 199 11.54 -3.05 -3.08
N LYS A 200 11.30 -3.15 -1.77
CA LYS A 200 9.99 -2.94 -1.10
C LYS A 200 10.08 -2.03 0.11
N GLY A 201 11.23 -1.40 0.35
CA GLY A 201 11.41 -0.51 1.49
C GLY A 201 10.73 0.85 1.27
N ASP A 202 10.82 1.70 2.28
CA ASP A 202 10.13 2.98 2.41
C ASP A 202 10.83 4.16 1.72
N ARG A 203 11.84 3.87 0.90
CA ARG A 203 12.69 4.86 0.22
C ARG A 203 12.44 4.85 -1.29
N PRO A 204 11.58 5.74 -1.82
CA PRO A 204 11.15 5.72 -3.22
C PRO A 204 12.31 5.79 -4.22
N GLU A 205 13.42 6.45 -3.86
CA GLU A 205 14.60 6.57 -4.70
C GLU A 205 15.28 5.22 -5.04
N PHE A 206 15.00 4.17 -4.25
CA PHE A 206 15.50 2.82 -4.50
C PHE A 206 14.47 1.92 -5.20
N ALA A 207 13.21 2.35 -5.32
CA ALA A 207 12.11 1.54 -5.82
C ALA A 207 12.13 1.44 -7.36
N PRO A 208 12.33 0.24 -7.94
CA PRO A 208 12.33 0.08 -9.39
C PRO A 208 10.91 0.24 -9.97
N THR A 209 10.85 0.87 -11.14
CA THR A 209 9.65 0.94 -11.96
C THR A 209 9.24 -0.46 -12.46
N THR A 210 7.97 -0.64 -12.81
CA THR A 210 7.49 -1.89 -13.45
C THR A 210 8.27 -2.22 -14.72
N ALA A 211 8.65 -1.20 -15.51
CA ALA A 211 9.45 -1.37 -16.71
C ALA A 211 10.86 -1.89 -16.41
N GLU A 212 11.51 -1.36 -15.37
CA GLU A 212 12.82 -1.86 -14.91
C GLU A 212 12.74 -3.30 -14.41
N LEU A 213 11.72 -3.62 -13.61
CA LEU A 213 11.47 -5.00 -13.16
C LEU A 213 11.26 -5.95 -14.34
N ALA A 214 10.50 -5.53 -15.36
CA ALA A 214 10.21 -6.35 -16.54
C ALA A 214 11.44 -6.60 -17.38
N SER A 215 12.26 -5.56 -17.58
CA SER A 215 13.54 -5.65 -18.27
C SER A 215 14.50 -6.59 -17.53
N ALA A 216 14.64 -6.41 -16.22
CA ALA A 216 15.46 -7.26 -15.36
C ALA A 216 15.03 -8.73 -15.41
N PHE A 217 13.73 -8.98 -15.20
CA PHE A 217 13.18 -10.34 -15.19
C PHE A 217 13.38 -11.03 -16.54
N THR A 218 13.10 -10.34 -17.65
CA THR A 218 13.26 -10.89 -19.00
C THR A 218 14.71 -11.25 -19.28
N MET A 219 15.63 -10.32 -19.04
CA MET A 219 17.05 -10.51 -19.31
C MET A 219 17.66 -11.60 -18.43
N LEU A 220 17.42 -11.56 -17.12
CA LEU A 220 18.00 -12.51 -16.17
C LEU A 220 17.42 -13.91 -16.36
N THR A 221 16.14 -14.04 -16.71
CA THR A 221 15.54 -15.34 -17.06
C THR A 221 16.16 -15.92 -18.33
N ALA A 222 16.40 -15.10 -19.36
CA ALA A 222 17.07 -15.54 -20.58
C ALA A 222 18.52 -15.99 -20.30
N LEU A 223 19.23 -15.25 -19.45
CA LEU A 223 20.59 -15.59 -19.01
C LEU A 223 20.60 -16.91 -18.22
N GLY A 224 19.71 -17.05 -17.23
CA GLY A 224 19.59 -18.26 -16.43
C GLY A 224 19.26 -19.49 -17.28
N ARG A 225 18.33 -19.36 -18.24
CA ARG A 225 18.01 -20.45 -19.19
C ARG A 225 19.25 -20.92 -19.96
N ARG A 226 20.05 -19.99 -20.49
CA ARG A 226 21.30 -20.32 -21.21
C ARG A 226 22.31 -21.01 -20.31
N ALA A 227 22.38 -20.62 -19.05
CA ALA A 227 23.27 -21.20 -18.05
C ALA A 227 22.68 -22.43 -17.35
N GLY A 228 21.51 -22.95 -17.76
CA GLY A 228 20.84 -24.07 -17.08
C GLY A 228 20.54 -23.80 -15.61
N ALA A 229 20.26 -22.55 -15.25
CA ALA A 229 19.89 -22.10 -13.92
C ALA A 229 18.39 -21.77 -13.85
N THR A 230 17.79 -22.02 -12.70
CA THR A 230 16.43 -21.59 -12.39
C THR A 230 16.47 -20.15 -11.90
N VAL A 231 15.66 -19.29 -12.52
CA VAL A 231 15.44 -17.92 -12.07
C VAL A 231 14.01 -17.82 -11.57
N ALA A 232 13.86 -17.50 -10.30
CA ALA A 232 12.59 -17.19 -9.67
C ALA A 232 12.55 -15.70 -9.32
N ALA A 233 11.36 -15.18 -9.11
CA ALA A 233 11.16 -13.86 -8.54
C ALA A 233 10.24 -13.99 -7.32
N ASP A 234 10.41 -13.12 -6.35
CA ASP A 234 9.53 -13.06 -5.20
C ASP A 234 8.10 -12.62 -5.56
N ASP A 235 7.14 -12.85 -4.66
CA ASP A 235 5.74 -12.58 -4.93
C ASP A 235 5.47 -11.13 -5.33
N TYR A 236 6.19 -10.18 -4.72
CA TYR A 236 6.09 -8.76 -5.08
C TYR A 236 6.46 -8.52 -6.55
N THR A 237 7.65 -8.95 -6.98
CA THR A 237 8.10 -8.77 -8.35
C THR A 237 7.17 -9.49 -9.32
N ARG A 238 6.79 -10.74 -9.02
CA ARG A 238 5.85 -11.51 -9.86
C ARG A 238 4.54 -10.77 -10.07
N ARG A 239 3.98 -10.18 -9.01
CA ARG A 239 2.74 -9.40 -9.08
C ARG A 239 2.87 -8.13 -9.90
N ARG A 240 3.95 -7.36 -9.68
CA ARG A 240 4.26 -6.16 -10.47
C ARG A 240 4.34 -6.44 -11.96
N LEU A 241 4.79 -7.64 -12.31
CA LEU A 241 4.87 -8.13 -13.69
C LEU A 241 3.58 -8.79 -14.21
N GLY A 242 2.50 -8.80 -13.42
CA GLY A 242 1.24 -9.46 -13.79
C GLY A 242 1.31 -11.00 -13.80
N LEU A 243 2.36 -11.60 -13.21
CA LEU A 243 2.59 -13.06 -13.18
C LEU A 243 1.91 -13.76 -11.99
N SER A 244 1.25 -13.01 -11.10
CA SER A 244 0.48 -13.55 -9.96
C SER A 244 -0.61 -12.56 -9.54
N ASN A 245 -1.81 -13.07 -9.23
CA ASN A 245 -2.92 -12.34 -8.63
C ASN A 245 -3.10 -12.63 -7.12
N VAL A 246 -2.22 -13.44 -6.52
CA VAL A 246 -2.25 -13.82 -5.09
C VAL A 246 -1.03 -13.28 -4.32
N CYS A 247 -1.23 -12.60 -3.17
CA CYS A 247 -0.19 -12.03 -2.28
C CYS A 247 -0.30 -12.74 -0.95
N GLY A 248 0.82 -13.19 -0.38
CA GLY A 248 0.83 -13.61 1.01
C GLY A 248 0.14 -14.94 1.33
N GLU A 249 -0.55 -15.56 0.36
CA GLU A 249 -1.06 -16.91 0.56
C GLU A 249 0.09 -17.90 0.61
N GLY A 250 0.31 -18.44 1.81
CA GLY A 250 1.42 -19.33 2.12
C GLY A 250 2.71 -18.64 2.55
N PHE A 251 2.69 -17.33 2.81
CA PHE A 251 3.80 -16.61 3.42
C PHE A 251 3.36 -15.90 4.70
N LEU A 252 4.20 -15.94 5.73
CA LEU A 252 4.00 -15.20 6.97
C LEU A 252 5.31 -14.58 7.43
N ARG A 253 5.38 -13.27 7.57
CA ARG A 253 6.48 -12.60 8.26
C ARG A 253 6.15 -12.53 9.75
N VAL A 254 7.12 -12.84 10.58
CA VAL A 254 7.05 -12.70 12.04
C VAL A 254 8.21 -11.82 12.49
N THR A 255 7.91 -10.67 13.10
CA THR A 255 8.94 -9.76 13.63
C THR A 255 9.45 -10.23 14.99
N LEU A 256 10.52 -9.61 15.48
CA LEU A 256 11.03 -9.87 16.84
C LEU A 256 10.00 -9.62 17.94
N GLU A 257 9.14 -8.62 17.75
CA GLU A 257 8.03 -8.30 18.65
C GLU A 257 6.88 -9.32 18.59
N GLY A 258 6.95 -10.29 17.67
CA GLY A 258 5.87 -11.24 17.43
C GLY A 258 4.76 -10.72 16.53
N THR A 259 4.94 -9.56 15.87
CA THR A 259 3.98 -9.07 14.88
C THR A 259 3.92 -10.03 13.70
N ARG A 260 2.71 -10.41 13.28
CA ARG A 260 2.48 -11.41 12.23
C ARG A 260 1.83 -10.77 11.00
N ASP A 261 2.59 -10.69 9.92
CA ASP A 261 2.17 -10.09 8.65
C ASP A 261 2.06 -11.15 7.55
N ARG A 262 0.85 -11.34 7.01
CA ARG A 262 0.65 -12.22 5.84
C ARG A 262 1.15 -11.60 4.55
N CYS A 263 1.35 -10.29 4.52
CA CYS A 263 1.95 -9.61 3.38
C CYS A 263 3.48 -9.66 3.50
N CYS A 264 4.20 -9.84 2.39
CA CYS A 264 5.65 -9.98 2.42
C CYS A 264 6.38 -8.76 3.01
N PHE A 265 5.72 -7.59 3.10
CA PHE A 265 6.29 -6.34 3.59
C PHE A 265 5.23 -5.40 4.23
N PRO A 266 5.59 -4.61 5.25
CA PRO A 266 4.71 -3.62 5.89
C PRO A 266 4.12 -2.59 4.93
N MET A 267 4.83 -2.32 3.83
CA MET A 267 4.56 -1.28 2.83
C MET A 267 4.38 -1.85 1.41
N CYS A 268 4.07 -3.14 1.26
CA CYS A 268 3.82 -3.73 -0.05
C CYS A 268 2.83 -2.87 -0.85
N GLU A 269 3.05 -2.68 -2.16
CA GLU A 269 2.15 -1.95 -3.10
C GLU A 269 0.69 -2.45 -3.12
N TYR A 270 0.33 -3.46 -2.33
CA TYR A 270 -1.07 -3.76 -1.95
C TYR A 270 -1.62 -2.81 -0.86
N ARG A 271 -0.82 -1.84 -0.40
CA ARG A 271 -1.25 -0.58 0.26
C ARG A 271 -1.77 0.47 -0.72
N MET A 272 -1.75 0.21 -2.04
CA MET A 272 -2.39 1.09 -3.02
C MET A 272 -3.90 1.01 -2.82
N ILE A 273 -4.40 1.80 -1.88
CA ILE A 273 -5.83 1.99 -1.64
C ILE A 273 -6.27 3.05 -2.64
N PRO A 274 -6.90 2.67 -3.76
CA PRO A 274 -7.36 3.66 -4.72
C PRO A 274 -8.32 4.63 -4.05
N ALA A 275 -8.17 5.91 -4.33
CA ALA A 275 -9.20 6.89 -4.01
C ALA A 275 -10.26 6.89 -5.11
N LEU A 276 -11.53 6.81 -4.71
CA LEU A 276 -12.68 7.06 -5.55
C LEU A 276 -13.23 8.44 -5.17
N VAL A 277 -12.90 9.45 -5.95
CA VAL A 277 -13.39 10.82 -5.73
C VAL A 277 -14.67 11.02 -6.52
N LEU A 278 -15.80 11.10 -5.82
CA LEU A 278 -17.10 11.30 -6.45
C LEU A 278 -17.27 12.76 -6.91
N ALA A 279 -17.31 12.97 -8.22
CA ALA A 279 -17.34 14.28 -8.87
C ALA A 279 -18.46 14.41 -9.92
N ALA A 280 -19.45 13.52 -9.90
CA ALA A 280 -20.51 13.46 -10.93
C ALA A 280 -21.76 14.30 -10.60
N GLY A 281 -21.78 14.99 -9.45
CA GLY A 281 -22.95 15.73 -8.95
C GLY A 281 -23.29 16.99 -9.77
N LEU A 282 -24.57 17.33 -9.85
CA LEU A 282 -25.08 18.42 -10.69
C LEU A 282 -24.99 19.83 -10.08
N SER A 283 -24.63 19.96 -8.80
CA SER A 283 -24.51 21.27 -8.10
C SER A 283 -25.77 22.16 -8.15
N ARG A 284 -26.98 21.57 -8.25
CA ARG A 284 -28.24 22.31 -8.53
C ARG A 284 -28.57 23.41 -7.52
N ARG A 285 -28.20 23.26 -6.24
CA ARG A 285 -28.50 24.23 -5.17
C ARG A 285 -27.53 25.42 -5.14
N MET A 286 -26.33 25.24 -5.69
CA MET A 286 -25.25 26.22 -5.64
C MET A 286 -25.37 27.31 -6.72
N GLY A 287 -26.20 27.10 -7.74
CA GLY A 287 -26.31 27.99 -8.91
C GLY A 287 -25.07 28.01 -9.83
N GLN A 288 -23.92 27.55 -9.34
CA GLN A 288 -22.66 27.36 -10.06
C GLN A 288 -22.12 25.93 -9.84
N PHE A 289 -21.24 25.48 -10.72
CA PHE A 289 -20.67 24.13 -10.62
C PHE A 289 -19.56 24.09 -9.56
N LYS A 290 -19.92 23.59 -8.36
CA LYS A 290 -19.12 23.76 -7.13
C LYS A 290 -17.70 23.23 -7.20
N LEU A 291 -17.48 22.18 -7.99
CA LEU A 291 -16.18 21.52 -8.12
C LEU A 291 -15.11 22.41 -8.77
N LEU A 292 -15.52 23.37 -9.62
CA LEU A 292 -14.61 24.27 -10.33
C LEU A 292 -14.50 25.65 -9.67
N LEU A 293 -15.14 25.84 -8.50
CA LEU A 293 -15.00 27.09 -7.77
C LEU A 293 -13.54 27.27 -7.29
N PRO A 294 -13.02 28.51 -7.27
CA PRO A 294 -11.69 28.80 -6.76
C PRO A 294 -11.51 28.39 -5.29
N TRP A 295 -10.42 27.73 -4.97
CA TRP A 295 -10.04 27.36 -3.62
C TRP A 295 -8.54 27.60 -3.46
N ALA A 296 -8.19 28.75 -2.87
CA ALA A 296 -6.84 29.29 -2.89
C ALA A 296 -6.29 29.39 -4.35
N ASP A 297 -5.18 28.74 -4.65
CA ASP A 297 -4.54 28.68 -5.98
C ASP A 297 -5.10 27.55 -6.88
N ARG A 298 -6.12 26.82 -6.42
CA ARG A 298 -6.67 25.64 -7.09
C ARG A 298 -8.18 25.76 -7.29
N THR A 299 -8.79 24.72 -7.85
CA THR A 299 -10.24 24.50 -7.77
C THR A 299 -10.59 23.66 -6.54
N VAL A 300 -11.86 23.63 -6.14
CA VAL A 300 -12.36 22.74 -5.08
C VAL A 300 -11.94 21.28 -5.32
N ILE A 301 -12.18 20.73 -6.52
CA ILE A 301 -11.77 19.37 -6.86
C ILE A 301 -10.24 19.21 -6.91
N GLY A 302 -9.54 20.24 -7.40
CA GLY A 302 -8.08 20.27 -7.44
C GLY A 302 -7.46 20.21 -6.05
N GLN A 303 -8.05 20.86 -5.05
CA GLN A 303 -7.61 20.77 -3.66
C GLN A 303 -7.82 19.38 -3.07
N VAL A 304 -8.96 18.72 -3.36
CA VAL A 304 -9.23 17.35 -2.90
C VAL A 304 -8.19 16.38 -3.48
N VAL A 305 -7.91 16.46 -4.78
CA VAL A 305 -6.89 15.63 -5.43
C VAL A 305 -5.50 15.90 -4.86
N ALA A 306 -5.10 17.16 -4.71
CA ALA A 306 -3.81 17.53 -4.12
C ALA A 306 -3.64 17.02 -2.68
N THR A 307 -4.72 17.00 -1.90
CA THR A 307 -4.73 16.44 -0.54
C THR A 307 -4.47 14.93 -0.56
N LEU A 308 -5.07 14.21 -1.50
CA LEU A 308 -4.88 12.76 -1.67
C LEU A 308 -3.45 12.44 -2.16
N GLU A 309 -2.92 13.23 -3.10
CA GLU A 309 -1.52 13.13 -3.56
C GLU A 309 -0.54 13.34 -2.40
N ALA A 310 -0.75 14.39 -1.59
CA ALA A 310 0.07 14.68 -0.41
C ALA A 310 -0.06 13.61 0.69
N ALA A 311 -1.19 12.89 0.72
CA ALA A 311 -1.39 11.73 1.59
C ALA A 311 -0.72 10.44 1.06
N GLY A 312 -0.14 10.46 -0.16
CA GLY A 312 0.48 9.31 -0.80
C GLY A 312 -0.54 8.30 -1.33
N VAL A 313 -1.76 8.75 -1.67
CA VAL A 313 -2.81 7.88 -2.20
C VAL A 313 -2.65 7.71 -3.70
N GLU A 314 -2.54 6.47 -4.15
CA GLU A 314 -2.49 6.12 -5.56
C GLU A 314 -3.14 4.74 -5.79
N PRO A 315 -3.85 4.51 -6.91
CA PRO A 315 -4.25 5.51 -7.90
C PRO A 315 -5.43 6.37 -7.42
N ILE A 316 -5.51 7.62 -7.90
CA ILE A 316 -6.65 8.51 -7.66
C ILE A 316 -7.59 8.40 -8.87
N VAL A 317 -8.82 7.95 -8.65
CA VAL A 317 -9.86 7.84 -9.68
C VAL A 317 -10.95 8.85 -9.39
N VAL A 318 -11.08 9.84 -10.28
CA VAL A 318 -12.12 10.86 -10.21
C VAL A 318 -13.29 10.41 -11.08
N VAL A 319 -14.43 10.14 -10.44
CA VAL A 319 -15.65 9.73 -11.13
C VAL A 319 -16.44 10.97 -11.51
N ALA A 320 -16.28 11.40 -12.76
CA ALA A 320 -16.94 12.58 -13.32
C ALA A 320 -18.23 12.21 -14.05
N GLY A 321 -19.12 13.21 -14.20
CA GLY A 321 -20.38 13.07 -14.93
C GLY A 321 -20.67 14.37 -15.66
N HIS A 322 -21.50 15.21 -15.05
CA HIS A 322 -21.76 16.55 -15.57
C HIS A 322 -20.48 17.39 -15.68
N ARG A 323 -20.26 18.04 -16.83
CA ARG A 323 -19.08 18.89 -17.12
C ARG A 323 -17.74 18.16 -16.96
N ALA A 324 -17.69 16.86 -17.25
CA ALA A 324 -16.49 16.04 -17.09
C ALA A 324 -15.24 16.57 -17.81
N ALA A 325 -15.39 17.11 -19.03
CA ALA A 325 -14.26 17.68 -19.79
C ALA A 325 -13.60 18.88 -19.06
N GLU A 326 -14.40 19.66 -18.32
CA GLU A 326 -13.91 20.81 -17.57
C GLU A 326 -13.25 20.37 -16.26
N VAL A 327 -13.78 19.32 -15.61
CA VAL A 327 -13.12 18.66 -14.47
C VAL A 327 -11.77 18.08 -14.90
N GLU A 328 -11.71 17.42 -16.05
CA GLU A 328 -10.47 16.88 -16.62
C GLU A 328 -9.45 18.00 -16.88
N THR A 329 -9.89 19.11 -17.47
CA THR A 329 -9.04 20.29 -17.70
C THR A 329 -8.52 20.89 -16.39
N ALA A 330 -9.37 21.01 -15.36
CA ALA A 330 -8.98 21.55 -14.06
C ALA A 330 -8.01 20.64 -13.29
N LEU A 331 -7.93 19.36 -13.65
CA LEU A 331 -7.03 18.37 -13.07
C LEU A 331 -5.83 18.06 -13.98
N ALA A 332 -5.64 18.82 -15.07
CA ALA A 332 -4.49 18.68 -15.94
C ALA A 332 -3.18 18.88 -15.16
N GLY A 333 -2.31 17.87 -15.16
CA GLY A 333 -1.05 17.88 -14.41
C GLY A 333 -1.10 17.20 -13.04
N SER A 334 -2.26 16.73 -12.58
CA SER A 334 -2.37 15.83 -11.43
C SER A 334 -2.14 14.36 -11.82
N SER A 335 -1.99 13.48 -10.83
CA SER A 335 -1.93 12.03 -11.04
C SER A 335 -3.32 11.38 -11.16
N ALA A 336 -4.40 12.16 -11.14
CA ALA A 336 -5.76 11.65 -11.14
C ALA A 336 -6.19 11.14 -12.51
N ARG A 337 -6.85 9.97 -12.52
CA ARG A 337 -7.50 9.40 -13.70
C ARG A 337 -9.00 9.67 -13.68
N ILE A 338 -9.53 10.23 -14.76
CA ILE A 338 -10.96 10.45 -14.92
C ILE A 338 -11.67 9.16 -15.36
N VAL A 339 -12.82 8.87 -14.75
CA VAL A 339 -13.77 7.84 -15.17
C VAL A 339 -15.13 8.49 -15.33
N LEU A 340 -15.79 8.24 -16.45
CA LEU A 340 -17.12 8.77 -16.72
C LEU A 340 -18.19 7.85 -16.12
N ASN A 341 -19.05 8.39 -15.26
CA ASN A 341 -20.32 7.77 -14.92
C ASN A 341 -21.36 8.21 -15.95
N GLN A 342 -21.84 7.28 -16.79
CA GLN A 342 -22.85 7.58 -17.82
C GLN A 342 -24.24 7.84 -17.21
N ASP A 343 -24.52 7.28 -16.03
CA ASP A 343 -25.82 7.34 -15.37
C ASP A 343 -25.93 8.50 -14.36
N TYR A 344 -25.01 9.47 -14.43
CA TYR A 344 -24.94 10.60 -13.49
C TYR A 344 -26.24 11.42 -13.41
N ALA A 345 -27.03 11.44 -14.50
CA ALA A 345 -28.28 12.19 -14.58
C ALA A 345 -29.38 11.67 -13.64
N SER A 346 -29.29 10.41 -13.20
CA SER A 346 -30.18 9.84 -12.18
C SER A 346 -30.08 10.54 -10.83
N GLY A 347 -28.94 11.19 -10.54
CA GLY A 347 -28.65 11.84 -9.26
C GLY A 347 -28.25 10.87 -8.13
N GLU A 348 -28.17 9.57 -8.39
CA GLU A 348 -27.85 8.58 -7.36
C GLU A 348 -26.33 8.42 -7.16
N MET A 349 -25.87 8.67 -5.93
CA MET A 349 -24.47 8.53 -5.52
C MET A 349 -23.93 7.10 -5.71
N LEU A 350 -24.80 6.07 -5.56
CA LEU A 350 -24.41 4.68 -5.71
C LEU A 350 -23.86 4.36 -7.11
N SER A 351 -24.46 4.90 -8.17
CA SER A 351 -24.00 4.68 -9.55
C SER A 351 -22.54 5.14 -9.75
N SER A 352 -22.16 6.28 -9.15
CA SER A 352 -20.80 6.81 -9.20
C SER A 352 -19.82 5.95 -8.39
N ILE A 353 -20.23 5.47 -7.22
CA ILE A 353 -19.42 4.53 -6.41
C ILE A 353 -19.16 3.25 -7.21
N GLN A 354 -20.20 2.70 -7.84
CA GLN A 354 -20.09 1.48 -8.65
C GLN A 354 -19.19 1.69 -9.88
N ALA A 355 -19.29 2.84 -10.56
CA ALA A 355 -18.39 3.19 -11.66
C ALA A 355 -16.93 3.28 -11.21
N GLY A 356 -16.67 3.92 -10.07
CA GLY A 356 -15.34 3.98 -9.46
C GLY A 356 -14.80 2.60 -9.10
N LEU A 357 -15.60 1.77 -8.41
CA LEU A 357 -15.21 0.41 -8.03
C LEU A 357 -14.92 -0.48 -9.24
N ARG A 358 -15.76 -0.44 -10.29
CA ARG A 358 -15.50 -1.17 -11.55
C ARG A 358 -14.16 -0.78 -12.17
N ALA A 359 -13.82 0.51 -12.10
CA ALA A 359 -12.58 1.02 -12.67
C ALA A 359 -11.31 0.56 -11.94
N VAL A 360 -11.43 0.02 -10.72
CA VAL A 360 -10.31 -0.49 -9.91
C VAL A 360 -10.48 -1.95 -9.52
N GLU A 361 -11.52 -2.64 -10.00
CA GLU A 361 -11.88 -4.00 -9.60
C GLU A 361 -10.75 -5.02 -9.79
N HIS A 362 -9.99 -4.85 -10.87
CA HIS A 362 -8.90 -5.72 -11.30
C HIS A 362 -7.52 -5.31 -10.76
N SER A 363 -7.45 -4.23 -9.97
CA SER A 363 -6.18 -3.75 -9.38
C SER A 363 -5.59 -4.70 -8.33
N GLY A 364 -6.42 -5.57 -7.75
CA GLY A 364 -6.05 -6.37 -6.59
C GLY A 364 -6.08 -5.58 -5.27
N ALA A 365 -6.50 -4.32 -5.26
CA ALA A 365 -6.56 -3.51 -4.04
C ALA A 365 -7.42 -4.16 -2.95
N ALA A 366 -6.94 -4.10 -1.71
CA ALA A 366 -7.59 -4.72 -0.55
C ALA A 366 -8.77 -3.89 -0.02
N ALA A 367 -8.79 -2.59 -0.31
CA ALA A 367 -9.89 -1.68 -0.03
C ALA A 367 -9.85 -0.50 -1.01
N ALA A 368 -10.88 0.34 -1.00
CA ALA A 368 -10.92 1.61 -1.72
C ALA A 368 -11.27 2.74 -0.74
N LEU A 369 -10.69 3.91 -0.95
CA LEU A 369 -10.99 5.10 -0.17
C LEU A 369 -12.04 5.92 -0.92
N LEU A 370 -13.25 6.00 -0.39
CA LEU A 370 -14.33 6.79 -0.95
C LEU A 370 -14.24 8.24 -0.44
N CYS A 371 -14.09 9.18 -1.37
CA CYS A 371 -13.99 10.61 -1.10
C CYS A 371 -15.08 11.37 -1.85
N LEU A 372 -15.51 12.51 -1.31
CA LEU A 372 -16.38 13.44 -2.01
C LEU A 372 -15.56 14.55 -2.66
N GLY A 373 -15.86 14.88 -3.91
CA GLY A 373 -15.10 15.88 -4.68
C GLY A 373 -15.31 17.32 -4.24
N ASP A 374 -16.28 17.57 -3.37
CA ASP A 374 -16.72 18.87 -2.86
C ASP A 374 -16.30 19.13 -1.40
N GLN A 375 -15.38 18.33 -0.86
CA GLN A 375 -14.84 18.47 0.50
C GLN A 375 -13.37 18.93 0.50
N PRO A 376 -13.06 20.17 0.07
CA PRO A 376 -11.69 20.68 0.00
C PRO A 376 -11.08 20.95 1.39
N GLN A 377 -11.89 20.88 2.46
CA GLN A 377 -11.46 20.99 3.86
C GLN A 377 -10.91 19.67 4.42
N MET A 378 -10.97 18.58 3.65
CA MET A 378 -10.37 17.30 4.04
C MET A 378 -8.88 17.49 4.30
N ALA A 379 -8.42 17.08 5.48
CA ALA A 379 -7.01 17.18 5.86
C ALA A 379 -6.23 15.92 5.46
N VAL A 380 -4.95 16.08 5.08
CA VAL A 380 -4.02 14.99 4.75
C VAL A 380 -3.93 13.99 5.90
N GLU A 381 -3.95 14.48 7.13
CA GLU A 381 -3.83 13.76 8.39
C GLU A 381 -5.06 12.88 8.63
N THR A 382 -6.25 13.33 8.22
CA THR A 382 -7.47 12.52 8.27
C THR A 382 -7.36 11.33 7.32
N VAL A 383 -6.91 11.57 6.07
CA VAL A 383 -6.69 10.50 5.08
C VAL A 383 -5.69 9.47 5.62
N LYS A 384 -4.55 9.93 6.14
CA LYS A 384 -3.52 9.07 6.74
C LYS A 384 -4.05 8.27 7.93
N THR A 385 -4.88 8.87 8.78
CA THR A 385 -5.49 8.22 9.93
C THR A 385 -6.44 7.09 9.51
N VAL A 386 -7.31 7.35 8.53
CA VAL A 386 -8.22 6.33 7.98
C VAL A 386 -7.44 5.18 7.35
N LEU A 387 -6.39 5.47 6.58
CA LEU A 387 -5.52 4.43 5.99
C LEU A 387 -4.78 3.63 7.05
N ALA A 388 -4.27 4.28 8.11
CA ALA A 388 -3.57 3.60 9.19
C ALA A 388 -4.48 2.60 9.92
N ALA A 389 -5.70 3.01 10.24
CA ALA A 389 -6.70 2.13 10.85
C ALA A 389 -7.22 1.05 9.88
N GLY A 390 -7.33 1.36 8.59
CA GLY A 390 -7.55 0.35 7.55
C GLY A 390 -6.47 -0.72 7.61
N GLY A 391 -5.20 -0.33 7.71
CA GLY A 391 -4.08 -1.23 7.92
C GLY A 391 -4.20 -2.08 9.20
N GLN A 392 -4.61 -1.48 10.32
CA GLN A 392 -4.81 -2.18 11.60
C GLN A 392 -5.92 -3.24 11.50
N THR A 393 -7.00 -2.94 10.77
CA THR A 393 -8.09 -3.90 10.51
C THR A 393 -7.77 -4.86 9.36
N ARG A 394 -6.53 -4.86 8.86
CA ARG A 394 -6.08 -5.64 7.69
C ARG A 394 -6.97 -5.42 6.46
N TRP A 395 -7.53 -4.22 6.31
CA TRP A 395 -8.44 -3.83 5.23
C TRP A 395 -9.71 -4.68 5.16
N ALA A 396 -10.09 -5.32 6.26
CA ALA A 396 -11.24 -6.21 6.34
C ALA A 396 -12.51 -5.52 6.86
N GLN A 397 -12.38 -4.33 7.44
CA GLN A 397 -13.47 -3.55 8.00
C GLN A 397 -13.72 -2.27 7.20
N VAL A 398 -14.95 -1.77 7.29
CA VAL A 398 -15.28 -0.41 6.84
C VAL A 398 -14.71 0.55 7.87
N VAL A 399 -13.98 1.56 7.42
CA VAL A 399 -13.40 2.56 8.33
C VAL A 399 -14.01 3.92 8.03
N ILE A 400 -14.60 4.55 9.05
CA ILE A 400 -15.30 5.83 8.92
C ILE A 400 -14.74 6.82 9.95
N PRO A 401 -14.15 7.95 9.54
CA PRO A 401 -13.80 9.00 10.48
C PRO A 401 -15.08 9.62 11.05
N SER A 402 -15.05 9.96 12.33
CA SER A 402 -16.19 10.49 13.06
C SER A 402 -15.80 11.72 13.85
N PHE A 403 -16.57 12.79 13.69
CA PHE A 403 -16.46 14.01 14.49
C PHE A 403 -17.76 14.19 15.26
N GLN A 404 -17.67 14.33 16.59
CA GLN A 404 -18.85 14.48 17.46
C GLN A 404 -19.94 13.43 17.20
N MET A 405 -19.55 12.15 17.16
CA MET A 405 -20.44 10.99 16.91
C MET A 405 -21.12 10.95 15.54
N ARG A 406 -20.69 11.79 14.59
CA ARG A 406 -21.20 11.78 13.21
C ARG A 406 -20.12 11.25 12.29
N GLY A 407 -20.44 10.20 11.53
CA GLY A 407 -19.56 9.65 10.51
C GLY A 407 -19.45 10.56 9.29
N GLY A 408 -18.24 10.69 8.75
CA GLY A 408 -17.91 11.52 7.61
C GLY A 408 -17.07 10.80 6.57
N HIS A 409 -16.39 11.57 5.73
CA HIS A 409 -15.47 11.07 4.71
C HIS A 409 -14.01 11.45 5.05
N PRO A 410 -13.01 10.74 4.50
CA PRO A 410 -13.14 9.64 3.54
C PRO A 410 -13.51 8.29 4.19
N ILE A 411 -14.28 7.46 3.49
CA ILE A 411 -14.72 6.14 3.96
C ILE A 411 -13.84 5.05 3.33
N LEU A 412 -13.24 4.18 4.12
CA LEU A 412 -12.56 3.00 3.60
C LEU A 412 -13.55 1.85 3.38
N LEU A 413 -13.61 1.33 2.16
CA LEU A 413 -14.48 0.23 1.77
C LEU A 413 -13.67 -1.04 1.50
N PRO A 414 -13.78 -2.10 2.34
CA PRO A 414 -13.03 -3.32 2.17
C PRO A 414 -13.45 -4.07 0.90
N ARG A 415 -12.51 -4.77 0.26
CA ARG A 415 -12.73 -5.52 -0.99
C ARG A 415 -13.86 -6.54 -0.89
N SER A 416 -14.05 -7.11 0.30
CA SER A 416 -15.12 -8.07 0.61
C SER A 416 -16.52 -7.53 0.33
N LEU A 417 -16.74 -6.21 0.46
CA LEU A 417 -18.05 -5.59 0.22
C LEU A 417 -18.26 -5.16 -1.23
N TRP A 418 -17.23 -5.16 -2.08
CA TRP A 418 -17.34 -4.58 -3.41
C TRP A 418 -18.36 -5.30 -4.29
N ALA A 419 -18.39 -6.64 -4.27
CA ALA A 419 -19.35 -7.41 -5.06
C ALA A 419 -20.81 -7.08 -4.68
N GLU A 420 -21.06 -6.87 -3.39
CA GLU A 420 -22.36 -6.46 -2.89
C GLU A 420 -22.69 -5.02 -3.29
N ILE A 421 -21.76 -4.08 -3.12
CA ILE A 421 -21.96 -2.67 -3.54
C ILE A 421 -22.21 -2.59 -5.06
N LEU A 422 -21.49 -3.37 -5.85
CA LEU A 422 -21.62 -3.44 -7.31
C LEU A 422 -22.97 -4.00 -7.77
N SER A 423 -23.62 -4.83 -6.96
CA SER A 423 -24.93 -5.43 -7.26
C SER A 423 -26.09 -4.79 -6.49
N ALA A 424 -25.80 -3.89 -5.56
CA ALA A 424 -26.79 -3.25 -4.71
C ALA A 424 -27.78 -2.40 -5.51
N ARG A 425 -29.01 -2.36 -4.98
CA ARG A 425 -30.08 -1.43 -5.37
C ARG A 425 -30.39 -0.59 -4.14
N GLY A 426 -30.49 0.73 -4.27
CA GLY A 426 -30.65 1.66 -3.14
C GLY A 426 -29.40 2.50 -2.88
N THR A 427 -29.00 2.65 -1.61
CA THR A 427 -27.88 3.51 -1.23
C THR A 427 -26.70 2.73 -0.64
N LEU A 428 -25.51 3.33 -0.63
CA LEU A 428 -24.36 2.77 0.12
C LEU A 428 -24.69 2.61 1.61
N ARG A 429 -25.47 3.52 2.18
CA ARG A 429 -25.88 3.47 3.60
C ARG A 429 -26.66 2.19 3.90
N ASP A 430 -27.50 1.72 2.98
CA ASP A 430 -28.28 0.48 3.15
C ASP A 430 -27.38 -0.76 3.16
N VAL A 431 -26.33 -0.77 2.33
CA VAL A 431 -25.29 -1.80 2.35
C VAL A 431 -24.55 -1.77 3.69
N LEU A 432 -24.04 -0.61 4.09
CA LEU A 432 -23.30 -0.46 5.35
C LEU A 432 -24.14 -0.82 6.58
N ALA A 433 -25.44 -0.51 6.57
CA ALA A 433 -26.37 -0.89 7.64
C ALA A 433 -26.55 -2.41 7.80
N ARG A 434 -26.22 -3.23 6.80
CA ARG A 434 -26.20 -4.70 6.94
C ARG A 434 -24.88 -5.24 7.51
N HIS A 435 -23.85 -4.40 7.53
CA HIS A 435 -22.50 -4.74 7.99
C HIS A 435 -22.05 -3.89 9.18
N ARG A 436 -22.99 -3.48 10.04
CA ARG A 436 -22.74 -2.57 11.20
C ARG A 436 -21.60 -3.06 12.07
N ASP A 437 -21.54 -4.37 12.30
CA ASP A 437 -20.52 -5.04 13.12
C ASP A 437 -19.13 -5.08 12.47
N GLN A 438 -19.03 -4.67 11.20
CA GLN A 438 -17.79 -4.54 10.45
C GLN A 438 -17.38 -3.06 10.25
N ILE A 439 -18.07 -2.11 10.89
CA ILE A 439 -17.75 -0.69 10.81
C ILE A 439 -16.90 -0.29 12.02
N CYS A 440 -15.70 0.19 11.72
CA CYS A 440 -14.79 0.85 12.65
C CYS A 440 -14.93 2.37 12.51
N TYR A 441 -15.43 3.03 13.57
CA TYR A 441 -15.46 4.48 13.65
C TYR A 441 -14.19 5.01 14.32
N ILE A 442 -13.55 6.00 13.71
CA ILE A 442 -12.36 6.65 14.27
C ILE A 442 -12.71 8.07 14.70
N PRO A 443 -12.60 8.41 15.99
CA PRO A 443 -12.71 9.78 16.43
C PRO A 443 -11.63 10.65 15.78
N VAL A 444 -12.03 11.77 15.17
CA VAL A 444 -11.12 12.80 14.66
C VAL A 444 -11.55 14.15 15.25
N ASP A 445 -10.58 15.05 15.44
CA ASP A 445 -10.81 16.36 16.08
C ASP A 445 -11.11 17.48 15.06
N THR A 446 -11.37 17.13 13.80
CA THR A 446 -11.64 18.09 12.74
C THR A 446 -13.08 18.00 12.22
N PRO A 447 -13.82 19.13 12.16
CA PRO A 447 -15.15 19.14 11.54
C PRO A 447 -15.10 18.97 10.02
N GLY A 448 -13.91 19.05 9.40
CA GLY A 448 -13.74 18.95 7.94
C GLY A 448 -14.27 17.65 7.34
N VAL A 449 -14.39 16.57 8.12
CA VAL A 449 -14.98 15.29 7.68
C VAL A 449 -16.49 15.35 7.45
N LEU A 450 -17.16 16.36 8.02
CA LEU A 450 -18.61 16.58 7.91
C LEU A 450 -18.98 17.79 7.06
N ALA A 451 -18.00 18.57 6.60
CA ALA A 451 -18.26 19.80 5.90
C ALA A 451 -18.82 19.53 4.49
N ASP A 452 -19.92 20.18 4.15
CA ASP A 452 -20.51 20.20 2.81
C ASP A 452 -20.36 21.59 2.20
N LEU A 453 -20.25 21.64 0.88
CA LEU A 453 -20.28 22.87 0.08
C LEU A 453 -21.53 22.89 -0.79
N ASP A 454 -22.71 22.99 -0.17
CA ASP A 454 -23.98 22.89 -0.89
C ASP A 454 -24.58 24.26 -1.25
N THR A 455 -24.22 25.31 -0.51
CA THR A 455 -24.71 26.69 -0.72
C THR A 455 -23.56 27.70 -0.91
N PRO A 456 -23.81 28.83 -1.59
CA PRO A 456 -22.82 29.91 -1.72
C PRO A 456 -22.32 30.42 -0.36
N GLU A 457 -23.20 30.44 0.65
CA GLU A 457 -22.88 30.80 2.03
C GLU A 457 -21.92 29.80 2.68
N ASP A 458 -22.14 28.49 2.47
CA ASP A 458 -21.23 27.44 2.93
C ASP A 458 -19.83 27.64 2.34
N TYR A 459 -19.75 27.93 1.05
CA TYR A 459 -18.48 28.18 0.34
C TYR A 459 -17.77 29.45 0.82
N ALA A 460 -18.48 30.55 1.00
CA ALA A 460 -17.91 31.78 1.53
C ALA A 460 -17.37 31.57 2.95
N ALA A 461 -18.16 30.95 3.84
CA ALA A 461 -17.75 30.66 5.21
C ALA A 461 -16.55 29.68 5.26
N ALA A 462 -16.54 28.71 4.37
CA ALA A 462 -15.47 27.73 4.21
C ALA A 462 -14.15 28.39 3.79
N ARG A 463 -14.16 29.32 2.82
CA ARG A 463 -12.97 30.07 2.38
C ARG A 463 -12.38 30.98 3.45
N LEU A 464 -13.24 31.61 4.25
CA LEU A 464 -12.81 32.49 5.35
C LEU A 464 -12.07 31.71 6.45
N ARG A 465 -12.50 30.48 6.75
CA ARG A 465 -11.87 29.62 7.77
C ARG A 465 -10.52 29.06 7.35
N THR A 466 -10.31 28.80 6.06
CA THR A 466 -9.04 28.27 5.53
C THR A 466 -8.00 29.34 5.21
N GLY A 467 -8.29 30.61 5.49
CA GLY A 467 -7.33 31.70 5.28
C GLY A 467 -6.99 31.92 3.81
N SER A 468 -7.88 31.58 2.86
CA SER A 468 -7.65 31.83 1.44
C SER A 468 -7.69 33.35 1.19
N VAL A 469 -6.53 34.00 1.20
CA VAL A 469 -6.38 35.40 0.83
C VAL A 469 -6.77 35.55 -0.64
N GLY A 470 -7.78 36.36 -0.92
CA GLY A 470 -8.19 36.65 -2.29
C GLY A 470 -9.44 37.50 -2.46
N ASP A 471 -10.14 37.89 -1.39
CA ASP A 471 -11.22 38.87 -1.52
C ASP A 471 -11.43 39.60 -0.18
N ARG A 472 -10.84 40.80 -0.06
CA ARG A 472 -11.39 41.80 0.85
C ARG A 472 -12.24 42.72 -0.04
N PRO A 473 -13.55 42.86 0.20
CA PRO A 473 -14.33 43.82 -0.57
C PRO A 473 -13.78 45.22 -0.30
N GLU A 474 -13.52 45.98 -1.36
CA GLU A 474 -13.21 47.40 -1.28
C GLU A 474 -14.30 48.10 -0.46
N ARG A 475 -13.92 48.57 0.74
CA ARG A 475 -14.79 49.44 1.51
C ARG A 475 -14.73 50.81 0.85
N ASP A 476 -15.82 51.14 0.18
CA ASP A 476 -16.19 52.47 -0.28
C ASP A 476 -16.19 53.43 0.94
N VAL A 477 -15.20 54.32 1.00
CA VAL A 477 -15.15 55.40 2.01
C VAL A 477 -15.52 56.69 1.32
N SER A 478 -16.82 56.91 1.19
CA SER A 478 -17.38 58.24 0.98
C SER A 478 -17.75 58.86 2.33
N ARG A 479 -17.01 59.94 2.63
CA ARG A 479 -17.45 61.19 3.28
C ARG A 479 -17.42 61.36 4.82
N THR A 480 -16.66 62.43 5.16
CA THR A 480 -16.86 63.48 6.19
C THR A 480 -16.20 63.35 7.57
N GLY A 481 -15.39 64.38 7.90
CA GLY A 481 -15.34 64.95 9.25
C GLY A 481 -13.96 65.30 9.81
N SER A 482 -13.53 66.56 9.63
CA SER A 482 -12.68 67.42 10.52
C SER A 482 -11.45 66.81 11.21
N VAL A 483 -10.22 67.17 10.78
CA VAL A 483 -9.42 68.35 11.23
C VAL A 483 -9.23 68.42 12.75
N GLY A 484 -8.00 68.16 13.19
CA GLY A 484 -7.55 68.35 14.57
C GLY A 484 -6.11 67.86 14.80
N ASP A 485 -5.16 68.39 14.06
CA ASP A 485 -3.72 68.27 14.34
C ASP A 485 -3.35 69.07 15.59
N ARG A 486 -2.59 68.46 16.52
CA ARG A 486 -1.37 69.01 17.16
C ARG A 486 -0.81 68.12 18.30
N PRO A 487 0.49 68.22 18.66
CA PRO A 487 1.43 67.17 18.27
C PRO A 487 2.35 66.68 19.43
N GLU A 488 3.21 65.71 19.10
CA GLU A 488 4.60 65.52 19.56
C GLU A 488 4.96 65.71 21.05
N ARG A 489 5.55 64.67 21.67
CA ARG A 489 7.02 64.62 21.90
C ARG A 489 7.50 63.42 22.72
N ASP A 490 8.65 62.94 22.27
CA ASP A 490 9.84 62.46 22.98
C ASP A 490 9.79 61.28 23.96
N VAL A 491 10.37 60.21 23.45
CA VAL A 491 11.06 59.13 24.16
C VAL A 491 12.42 59.64 24.66
N SER A 492 12.64 59.58 25.96
CA SER A 492 13.96 59.51 26.59
C SER A 492 13.77 58.76 27.91
N ARG A 493 14.25 57.53 28.04
CA ARG A 493 15.63 57.04 28.25
C ARG A 493 15.72 56.48 29.67
N THR A 494 16.39 55.33 29.73
CA THR A 494 17.22 54.82 30.83
C THR A 494 16.57 54.40 32.15
N GLY A 495 16.81 53.14 32.49
CA GLY A 495 17.66 52.90 33.66
C GLY A 495 17.26 51.74 34.56
N SER A 496 18.05 50.66 34.45
CA SER A 496 18.62 49.86 35.56
C SER A 496 17.68 49.10 36.52
N ILE A 497 17.71 47.77 36.48
CA ILE A 497 18.49 46.87 37.38
C ILE A 497 17.85 46.75 38.77
N GLY A 498 17.56 45.52 39.19
CA GLY A 498 17.27 45.22 40.59
C GLY A 498 16.71 43.82 40.80
N ASP A 499 17.60 42.94 41.21
CA ASP A 499 17.47 41.55 41.66
C ASP A 499 16.19 41.12 42.43
N ARG A 500 15.84 39.84 42.18
CA ARG A 500 15.47 38.71 43.10
C ARG A 500 15.22 39.04 44.60
N PRO A 501 14.45 38.22 45.37
CA PRO A 501 14.42 36.74 45.28
C PRO A 501 13.08 36.03 45.63
N GLU A 502 13.16 34.71 45.47
CA GLU A 502 12.25 33.62 45.84
C GLU A 502 11.69 33.67 47.28
N ARG A 503 10.51 33.06 47.47
CA ARG A 503 10.24 32.18 48.61
C ARG A 503 9.03 31.26 48.38
N ASP A 504 9.28 29.97 48.58
CA ASP A 504 8.34 28.88 48.88
C ASP A 504 7.29 29.25 49.92
N VAL A 505 6.09 28.65 49.86
CA VAL A 505 5.47 27.88 50.98
C VAL A 505 4.41 26.91 50.43
N SER A 506 4.56 25.65 50.84
CA SER A 506 3.65 24.50 50.72
C SER A 506 2.63 24.42 51.87
N ARG A 507 1.45 23.79 51.67
CA ARG A 507 0.58 23.05 52.64
C ARG A 507 -0.79 22.74 52.01
N THR A 508 -1.17 21.49 51.72
CA THR A 508 -1.78 20.41 52.54
C THR A 508 -3.20 20.65 53.10
N GLY A 509 -4.09 19.68 52.87
CA GLY A 509 -5.35 19.40 53.62
C GLY A 509 -6.56 19.20 52.69
N SER A 510 -7.00 17.99 52.32
CA SER A 510 -7.71 16.92 53.05
C SER A 510 -9.24 17.10 53.19
N VAL A 511 -9.98 16.24 52.47
CA VAL A 511 -11.21 15.47 52.83
C VAL A 511 -12.49 16.21 53.30
N GLY A 512 -13.60 15.91 52.62
CA GLY A 512 -14.98 16.11 53.08
C GLY A 512 -15.98 15.39 52.17
N ASP A 513 -16.86 14.58 52.76
CA ASP A 513 -17.62 13.46 52.19
C ASP A 513 -19.14 13.80 52.05
N ARG A 514 -19.81 13.22 51.03
CA ARG A 514 -21.28 12.91 50.88
C ARG A 514 -22.34 14.03 50.61
N PRO A 515 -23.59 13.69 50.13
CA PRO A 515 -24.09 12.50 49.41
C PRO A 515 -25.00 12.77 48.17
N GLU A 516 -25.21 11.69 47.40
CA GLU A 516 -26.33 11.25 46.54
C GLU A 516 -27.44 12.21 46.07
N ARG A 517 -27.72 12.14 44.76
CA ARG A 517 -29.08 12.20 44.21
C ARG A 517 -29.21 11.37 42.92
N ASP A 518 -30.06 10.35 43.02
CA ASP A 518 -30.50 9.42 42.00
C ASP A 518 -31.54 10.10 41.08
N VAL A 519 -31.33 10.16 39.75
CA VAL A 519 -32.43 10.36 38.77
C VAL A 519 -32.09 9.70 37.41
N SER A 520 -32.78 8.57 37.18
CA SER A 520 -33.34 8.04 35.93
C SER A 520 -32.45 7.57 34.76
N ARG A 521 -32.62 6.26 34.51
CA ARG A 521 -32.44 5.51 33.26
C ARG A 521 -33.03 6.21 32.02
N THR A 522 -32.20 6.34 30.98
CA THR A 522 -32.62 6.21 29.57
C THR A 522 -31.54 5.45 28.81
N GLY A 523 -31.95 4.45 28.04
CA GLY A 523 -31.09 3.40 27.49
C GLY A 523 -29.96 3.89 26.58
N SER A 524 -28.73 3.50 26.93
CA SER A 524 -27.55 3.63 26.10
C SER A 524 -27.52 2.49 25.07
N VAL A 525 -27.65 2.83 23.79
CA VAL A 525 -27.21 1.98 22.69
C VAL A 525 -25.68 1.98 22.73
N GLY A 526 -25.08 0.83 23.05
CA GLY A 526 -23.63 0.68 23.14
C GLY A 526 -22.95 0.97 21.81
N ALA A 527 -22.22 2.08 21.72
CA ALA A 527 -21.23 2.29 20.69
C ALA A 527 -20.05 1.34 21.00
N GLY A 528 -19.82 0.36 20.13
CA GLY A 528 -18.64 -0.49 20.22
C GLY A 528 -17.38 0.34 19.97
N SER A 529 -16.72 0.76 21.05
CA SER A 529 -15.35 1.25 21.01
C SER A 529 -14.43 0.11 20.56
N CYS A 530 -13.56 0.35 19.58
CA CYS A 530 -12.55 -0.62 19.15
C CYS A 530 -11.73 -1.12 20.35
N SER A 531 -11.92 -2.37 20.74
CA SER A 531 -10.95 -3.10 21.56
C SER A 531 -9.74 -3.40 20.68
N LEU A 532 -8.66 -2.64 20.88
CA LEU A 532 -7.39 -2.71 20.15
C LEU A 532 -6.51 -3.92 20.54
N THR A 533 -7.09 -5.04 20.97
CA THR A 533 -6.35 -6.24 21.37
C THR A 533 -7.13 -7.53 21.06
N GLY A 534 -6.56 -8.39 20.20
CA GLY A 534 -7.01 -9.75 19.86
C GLY A 534 -7.53 -9.86 18.41
N ALA A 535 -7.12 -10.77 17.53
CA ALA A 535 -6.30 -11.99 17.62
C ALA A 535 -5.59 -12.28 16.28
#